data_AF-A0AAU3KEW5-F1
#
_entry.id   AF-A0AAU3KEW5-F1
#
_cell.length_a   1.000
_cell.length_b   1.000
_cell.length_c   1.000
_cell.angle_alpha   90.00
_cell.angle_beta   90.00
_cell.angle_gamma   90.00
#
_symmetry.space_group_name_H-M   'P 1'
#
loop_
_entity.id
_entity.type
_entity.pdbx_description
1 polymer ?
#
loop_
_entity_poly.entity_id
_entity_poly.type
_entity_poly.pdbx_seq_one_letter_code
_entity_poly.pdbx_strand_id
1 'polypeptide(L)' 'MTAKRNRGLTEQAADTAVDQACRMLRLPTIRTQYPELADAAVRDQMT' A
#
# COMPACT_ATOMS: atom_id res chain seq x y z
N MET A 1 -3.30 16.40 20.91
CA MET A 1 -2.27 16.00 19.91
C MET A 1 -2.77 16.42 18.54
N THR A 2 -2.20 17.47 17.95
CA THR A 2 -2.55 17.89 16.59
C THR A 2 -2.12 16.80 15.61
N ALA A 3 -3.09 16.10 14.99
CA ALA A 3 -2.80 15.20 13.89
C ALA A 3 -2.09 16.03 12.80
N LYS A 4 -0.80 15.78 12.62
CA LYS A 4 0.01 16.41 11.56
C LYS A 4 -0.73 16.11 10.27
N ARG A 5 -1.23 17.14 9.57
CA ARG A 5 -1.87 16.95 8.27
C ARG A 5 -0.84 16.28 7.38
N ASN A 6 -1.00 14.98 7.17
CA ASN A 6 -0.19 14.20 6.28
C ASN A 6 -0.30 14.92 4.93
N ARG A 7 0.82 15.42 4.41
CA ARG A 7 0.93 15.69 2.96
C ARG A 7 0.38 14.44 2.29
N GLY A 8 -0.63 14.61 1.44
CA GLY A 8 -1.35 13.50 0.82
C GLY A 8 -0.36 12.42 0.39
N LEU A 9 -0.57 11.20 0.88
CA LEU A 9 0.28 10.08 0.53
C LEU A 9 0.15 9.89 -0.99
N THR A 10 1.27 10.01 -1.71
CA THR A 10 1.27 9.71 -3.14
C THR A 10 1.12 8.20 -3.32
N GLU A 11 0.55 7.76 -4.43
CA GLU A 11 0.42 6.34 -4.77
C GLU A 11 1.78 5.63 -4.73
N GLN A 12 2.80 6.23 -5.35
CA GLN A 12 4.19 5.74 -5.28
C GLN A 12 4.72 5.63 -3.83
N ALA A 13 4.37 6.57 -2.95
CA ALA A 13 4.79 6.50 -1.55
C ALA A 13 4.04 5.40 -0.79
N ALA A 14 2.78 5.14 -1.11
CA ALA A 14 2.02 4.02 -0.57
C ALA A 14 2.64 2.68 -0.98
N ASP A 15 2.93 2.49 -2.26
CA ASP A 15 3.55 1.26 -2.77
C ASP A 15 4.91 1.00 -2.14
N THR A 16 5.72 2.06 -2.02
CA THR A 16 7.03 1.96 -1.36
C THR A 16 6.86 1.56 0.11
N ALA A 17 5.90 2.15 0.83
CA ALA A 17 5.65 1.81 2.23
C ALA A 17 5.20 0.34 2.38
N VAL A 18 4.37 -0.17 1.47
CA VAL A 18 3.93 -1.58 1.48
C VAL A 18 5.09 -2.53 1.19
N ASP A 19 5.92 -2.25 0.17
CA ASP A 19 7.11 -3.07 -0.14
C ASP A 19 8.08 -3.12 1.05
N GLN A 20 8.34 -1.97 1.69
CA GLN A 20 9.20 -1.91 2.87
C GLN A 20 8.63 -2.70 4.05
N ALA A 21 7.33 -2.55 4.34
CA ALA A 21 6.67 -3.29 5.40
C ALA A 21 6.74 -4.81 5.17
N CYS A 22 6.48 -5.26 3.94
CA CYS A 22 6.56 -6.69 3.62
C CYS A 22 7.96 -7.26 3.79
N ARG A 23 9.01 -6.48 3.49
CA ARG A 23 10.41 -6.90 3.74
C ARG A 23 10.72 -6.99 5.22
N MET A 24 10.34 -5.97 6.00
CA MET A 24 10.57 -5.92 7.45
C MET A 24 9.89 -7.09 8.17
N LEU A 25 8.66 -7.38 7.79
CA LEU A 25 7.85 -8.44 8.37
C LEU A 25 8.11 -9.83 7.76
N ARG A 26 8.99 -9.92 6.76
CA ARG A 26 9.32 -11.16 6.03
C ARG A 26 8.07 -11.85 5.45
N LEU A 27 7.25 -11.08 4.73
CA LEU A 27 6.00 -11.52 4.10
C LEU A 27 6.17 -11.63 2.57
N PRO A 28 6.95 -12.61 2.04
CA PRO A 28 7.25 -12.68 0.61
C PRO A 28 6.00 -12.96 -0.23
N THR A 29 5.08 -13.80 0.24
CA THR A 29 3.85 -14.14 -0.49
C THR A 29 2.95 -12.93 -0.69
N ILE A 30 2.72 -12.13 0.36
CA ILE A 30 1.90 -10.92 0.30
C ILE A 30 2.55 -9.89 -0.63
N ARG A 31 3.88 -9.74 -0.52
CA ARG A 31 4.65 -8.85 -1.39
C ARG A 31 4.46 -9.16 -2.88
N THR A 32 4.41 -10.44 -3.25
CA THR A 32 4.20 -10.88 -4.64
C THR A 32 2.76 -10.66 -5.10
N GLN A 33 1.77 -10.86 -4.23
CA GLN A 33 0.35 -10.76 -4.58
C GLN A 33 -0.19 -9.31 -4.52
N TYR A 34 0.46 -8.43 -3.77
CA TYR A 34 -0.01 -7.07 -3.51
C TYR A 34 -0.43 -6.28 -4.76
N PRO A 35 0.33 -6.25 -5.87
CA PRO A 35 -0.06 -5.46 -7.04
C PRO A 35 -1.42 -5.86 -7.60
N GLU A 36 -1.68 -7.17 -7.73
CA GLU A 36 -2.95 -7.68 -8.24
C GLU A 36 -4.11 -7.40 -7.28
N LEU A 37 -3.86 -7.52 -5.97
CA LEU A 37 -4.85 -7.22 -4.93
C LEU A 37 -5.18 -5.72 -4.88
N ALA A 38 -4.20 -4.86 -5.05
CA ALA A 38 -4.39 -3.41 -5.13
C ALA A 38 -5.21 -3.03 -6.37
N ASP A 39 -4.85 -3.56 -7.54
CA ASP A 39 -5.60 -3.33 -8.79
C ASP A 39 -7.04 -3.85 -8.72
N ALA A 40 -7.26 -4.98 -8.04
CA ALA A 40 -8.60 -5.52 -7.82
C ALA A 40 -9.42 -4.61 -6.88
N ALA A 41 -8.81 -4.11 -5.80
CA ALA A 41 -9.46 -3.19 -4.87
C ALA A 41 -9.82 -1.85 -5.52
N VAL A 42 -8.95 -1.31 -6.39
CA VAL A 42 -9.25 -0.09 -7.15
C VAL A 42 -10.45 -0.30 -8.07
N ARG A 43 -10.54 -1.45 -8.75
CA ARG A 43 -11.70 -1.80 -9.58
C ARG A 43 -12.98 -1.91 -8.75
N ASP A 44 -12.92 -2.59 -7.61
CA ASP A 44 -14.05 -2.77 -6.71
C ASP A 44 -14.58 -1.43 -6.18
N GLN A 45 -13.69 -0.50 -5.83
CA GLN A 45 -14.03 0.85 -5.36
C GLN A 45 -14.82 1.69 -6.39
N MET A 46 -14.70 1.41 -7.68
CA MET A 46 -15.37 2.15 -8.77
C MET A 46 -16.78 1.63 -9.06
N THR A 47 -17.27 0.65 -8.30
CA THR A 47 -18.58 0.00 -8.45
C THR A 47 -19.51 0.36 -7.30
#